data_AF-A0A3M1ER78-F1
#
_entry.id   AF-A0A3M1ER78-F1
#
_cell.length_a   1.000
_cell.length_b   1.000
_cell.length_c   1.000
_cell.angle_alpha   90.00
_cell.angle_beta   90.00
_cell.angle_gamma   90.00
#
_symmetry.space_group_name_H-M   'P 1'
#
loop_
_entity.id
_entity.type
_entity.pdbx_description
1 polymer ?
#
loop_
_entity_poly.entity_id
_entity_poly.type
_entity_poly.pdbx_seq_one_letter_code
_entity_poly.pdbx_strand_id
1 'polypeptide(L)'
;YGNVDNPLQAGLAMDRFLLEWHLLSDRVRRYIRGEVPRVHPDEWLSRKDYRLVNYANWASELPRPIAADLELDDDVLLVQVPANLQAIKRRDLTVARGWRTTTRAIFETYFRRGYVVTGFASEKKLNRPNVYKMERIAVSSSIDFSSWAAGLEGVSDEDETEGETQ
;
A
#
# COMPACT_ATOMS: atom_id res chain seq x y z
N TYR A 1 -4.63 19.52 -11.10
CA TYR A 1 -3.50 18.92 -10.37
C TYR A 1 -2.28 18.85 -11.27
N GLY A 2 -1.14 19.41 -10.81
CA GLY A 2 0.06 19.67 -11.59
C GLY A 2 0.86 18.44 -12.00
N ASN A 3 1.34 18.48 -13.24
CA ASN A 3 2.26 17.51 -13.82
C ASN A 3 3.63 17.67 -13.14
N VAL A 4 4.04 16.72 -12.30
CA VAL A 4 5.37 16.74 -11.70
C VAL A 4 6.29 15.98 -12.65
N ASP A 5 6.95 16.71 -13.55
CA ASP A 5 8.01 16.19 -14.40
C ASP A 5 9.26 15.90 -13.56
N ASN A 6 9.18 14.85 -12.73
CA ASN A 6 10.33 14.32 -12.01
C ASN A 6 10.96 13.20 -12.86
N PRO A 7 12.22 13.33 -13.32
CA PRO A 7 12.89 12.29 -14.11
C PRO A 7 13.01 10.94 -13.37
N LEU A 8 12.91 10.92 -12.04
CA LEU A 8 12.83 9.67 -11.26
C LEU A 8 11.49 8.94 -11.47
N GLN A 9 10.42 9.67 -11.76
CA GLN A 9 9.05 9.17 -11.89
C GLN A 9 8.57 9.07 -13.34
N ALA A 10 9.25 9.75 -14.27
CA ALA A 10 8.93 9.75 -15.70
C ALA A 10 8.59 8.33 -16.20
N GLY A 11 7.38 8.18 -16.73
CA GLY A 11 6.89 6.94 -17.34
C GLY A 11 6.07 5.98 -16.45
N LEU A 12 5.90 6.24 -15.14
CA LEU A 12 5.02 5.50 -14.24
C LEU A 12 4.07 6.44 -13.49
N ALA A 13 2.81 6.04 -13.33
CA ALA A 13 1.86 6.75 -12.48
C ALA A 13 2.16 6.51 -10.99
N MET A 14 1.90 7.52 -10.15
CA MET A 14 2.08 7.41 -8.71
C MET A 14 0.86 6.77 -8.04
N ASP A 15 1.10 5.74 -7.23
CA ASP A 15 0.11 5.19 -6.31
C ASP A 15 0.37 5.75 -4.92
N ARG A 16 -0.66 6.23 -4.24
CA ARG A 16 -0.58 6.80 -2.88
C ARG A 16 -1.50 6.02 -1.96
N PHE A 17 -0.99 5.62 -0.81
CA PHE A 17 -1.81 5.04 0.27
C PHE A 17 -2.15 6.12 1.29
N LEU A 18 -3.37 6.07 1.81
CA LEU A 18 -3.71 6.71 3.07
C LEU A 18 -3.20 5.81 4.20
N LEU A 19 -2.52 6.40 5.18
CA LEU A 19 -1.94 5.67 6.30
C LEU A 19 -2.46 6.25 7.62
N GLU A 20 -2.99 5.38 8.47
CA GLU A 20 -3.35 5.69 9.86
C GLU A 20 -2.35 5.01 10.81
N TRP A 21 -1.81 5.78 11.76
CA TRP A 21 -0.80 5.31 12.71
C TRP A 21 -1.38 5.23 14.12
N HIS A 22 -1.79 4.03 14.56
CA HIS A 22 -2.26 3.80 15.93
C HIS A 22 -1.09 3.55 16.89
N LEU A 23 -0.36 4.60 17.25
CA LEU A 23 0.87 4.50 18.06
C LEU A 23 0.63 3.92 19.47
N LEU A 24 -0.57 4.09 20.02
CA LEU A 24 -0.92 3.59 21.35
C LEU A 24 -1.55 2.18 21.33
N SER A 25 -1.63 1.55 20.17
CA SER A 25 -2.23 0.21 20.02
C SER A 25 -1.41 -0.86 20.72
N ASP A 26 -2.08 -1.94 21.12
CA ASP A 26 -1.41 -3.09 21.76
C ASP A 26 -0.37 -3.73 20.85
N ARG A 27 -0.59 -3.69 19.52
CA ARG A 27 0.40 -4.12 18.53
C ARG A 27 1.75 -3.40 18.72
N VAL A 28 1.73 -2.07 18.87
CA VAL A 28 2.96 -1.28 19.06
C VAL A 28 3.59 -1.59 20.42
N ARG A 29 2.78 -1.69 21.48
CA ARG A 29 3.27 -2.05 22.82
C ARG A 29 3.95 -3.42 22.85
N ARG A 30 3.39 -4.42 22.17
CA ARG A 30 4.00 -5.76 22.04
C ARG A 30 5.28 -5.73 21.22
N TYR A 31 5.31 -4.92 20.17
CA TYR A 31 6.52 -4.74 19.36
C TYR A 31 7.67 -4.11 20.17
N ILE A 32 7.39 -3.07 20.95
CA ILE A 32 8.38 -2.43 21.84
C ILE A 32 8.90 -3.42 22.89
N ARG A 33 8.05 -4.34 23.37
CA ARG A 33 8.42 -5.41 24.31
C ARG A 33 9.17 -6.58 23.67
N GLY A 34 9.39 -6.57 22.35
CA GLY A 34 10.08 -7.65 21.64
C GLY A 34 9.25 -8.94 21.48
N GLU A 35 7.94 -8.87 21.73
CA GLU A 35 7.03 -10.03 21.68
C GLU A 35 6.52 -10.34 20.27
N VAL A 36 6.82 -9.48 19.30
CA VAL A 36 6.41 -9.64 17.90
C VAL A 36 7.66 -9.97 17.08
N PRO A 37 7.83 -11.23 16.64
CA PRO A 37 8.97 -11.58 15.80
C PRO A 37 8.87 -10.90 14.44
N ARG A 38 10.04 -10.65 13.85
CA ARG A 38 10.11 -10.17 12.46
C ARG A 38 9.61 -11.27 11.54
N VAL A 39 8.59 -10.98 10.75
CA VAL A 39 8.02 -11.97 9.84
C VAL A 39 8.73 -11.95 8.48
N HIS A 40 9.14 -13.13 8.01
CA HIS A 40 9.68 -13.32 6.68
C HIS A 40 8.59 -13.60 5.63
N PRO A 41 8.77 -13.17 4.36
CA PRO A 41 7.82 -13.46 3.29
C PRO A 41 7.45 -14.95 3.17
N ASP A 42 8.45 -15.84 3.27
CA ASP A 42 8.26 -17.29 3.15
C ASP A 42 7.30 -17.84 4.22
N GLU A 43 7.34 -17.30 5.44
CA GLU A 43 6.46 -17.72 6.54
C GLU A 43 5.00 -17.40 6.25
N TRP A 44 4.70 -16.28 5.59
CA TRP A 44 3.34 -15.95 5.17
C TRP A 44 2.93 -16.76 3.95
N LEU A 45 3.82 -16.92 2.97
CA LEU A 45 3.52 -17.65 1.74
C LEU A 45 3.33 -19.16 1.97
N SER A 46 3.88 -19.73 3.05
CA SER A 46 3.68 -21.13 3.40
C SER A 46 2.41 -21.40 4.20
N ARG A 47 1.68 -20.37 4.63
CA ARG A 47 0.46 -20.52 5.42
C ARG A 47 -0.73 -20.89 4.54
N LYS A 48 -1.45 -21.92 4.96
CA LYS A 48 -2.65 -22.41 4.24
C LYS A 48 -3.88 -21.55 4.48
N ASP A 49 -3.91 -20.84 5.60
CA ASP A 49 -5.00 -19.95 6.00
C ASP A 49 -4.89 -18.56 5.36
N TYR A 50 -3.83 -18.27 4.63
CA TYR A 50 -3.63 -17.00 3.92
C TYR A 50 -3.72 -17.23 2.42
N ARG A 51 -4.47 -16.38 1.72
CA ARG A 51 -4.65 -16.50 0.27
C ARG A 51 -3.76 -15.54 -0.50
N LEU A 52 -3.00 -16.06 -1.46
CA LEU A 52 -2.20 -15.25 -2.38
C LEU A 52 -3.08 -14.69 -3.50
N VAL A 53 -3.10 -13.37 -3.63
CA VAL A 53 -3.90 -12.64 -4.62
C VAL A 53 -3.26 -12.67 -6.00
N ASN A 54 -1.95 -12.50 -6.08
CA ASN A 54 -1.25 -12.34 -7.36
C ASN A 54 -0.10 -13.31 -7.53
N TYR A 55 0.08 -13.73 -8.78
CA TYR A 55 1.07 -14.69 -9.21
C TYR A 55 2.07 -14.01 -10.13
N ALA A 56 3.35 -14.35 -9.98
CA ALA A 56 4.43 -13.81 -10.79
C ALA A 56 5.50 -14.87 -11.05
N ASN A 57 6.19 -14.73 -12.17
CA ASN A 57 7.36 -15.54 -12.47
C ASN A 57 8.58 -14.93 -11.76
N TRP A 58 9.02 -15.57 -10.67
CA TRP A 58 10.19 -15.16 -9.88
C TRP A 58 11.49 -15.86 -10.29
N ALA A 59 11.44 -16.80 -11.25
CA ALA A 59 12.63 -17.55 -11.67
C ALA A 59 13.58 -16.75 -12.57
N SER A 60 13.08 -15.70 -13.22
CA SER A 60 13.88 -14.82 -14.08
C SER A 60 14.50 -13.66 -13.28
N GLU A 61 15.62 -13.12 -13.75
CA GLU A 61 16.24 -11.90 -13.19
C GLU A 61 15.33 -10.67 -13.19
N LEU A 62 14.32 -10.67 -14.06
CA LEU A 62 13.30 -9.63 -14.18
C LEU A 62 11.94 -10.26 -13.88
N PRO A 63 11.51 -10.31 -12.60
CA PRO A 63 10.28 -10.99 -12.25
C PRO A 63 9.08 -10.32 -12.91
N ARG A 64 8.19 -11.12 -13.50
CA ARG A 64 7.04 -10.64 -14.29
C ARG A 64 5.73 -11.03 -13.62
N PRO A 65 4.76 -10.10 -13.46
CA PRO A 65 3.42 -10.45 -13.01
C PRO A 65 2.76 -11.33 -14.09
N ILE A 66 2.00 -12.33 -13.65
CA ILE A 66 1.29 -13.27 -14.53
C ILE A 66 -0.21 -13.00 -14.46
N ALA A 67 -0.77 -13.06 -13.25
CA ALA A 67 -2.21 -12.92 -13.03
C ALA A 67 -2.49 -12.42 -11.61
N ALA A 68 -3.70 -11.93 -11.40
CA ALA A 68 -4.25 -11.63 -10.08
C ALA A 68 -5.69 -12.12 -10.02
N ASP A 69 -6.06 -12.76 -8.91
CA ASP A 69 -7.44 -13.12 -8.59
C ASP A 69 -8.04 -12.00 -7.73
N LEU A 70 -9.00 -11.29 -8.30
CA LEU A 70 -9.66 -10.15 -7.65
C LEU A 70 -11.01 -10.53 -7.02
N GLU A 71 -11.39 -11.80 -7.08
CA GLU A 71 -12.68 -12.29 -6.56
C GLU A 71 -12.56 -13.00 -5.22
N LEU A 72 -11.39 -12.93 -4.58
CA LEU A 72 -11.18 -13.52 -3.26
C LEU A 72 -11.96 -12.75 -2.18
N ASP A 73 -12.40 -13.48 -1.17
CA ASP A 73 -13.12 -12.95 -0.01
C ASP A 73 -12.57 -13.47 1.32
N ASP A 74 -11.46 -14.22 1.30
CA ASP A 74 -10.76 -14.73 2.48
C ASP A 74 -10.40 -13.61 3.47
N ASP A 75 -10.34 -13.92 4.76
CA ASP A 75 -10.05 -12.96 5.84
C ASP A 75 -8.66 -12.32 5.71
N VAL A 76 -7.69 -13.09 5.22
CA VAL A 76 -6.29 -12.68 5.06
C VAL A 76 -5.84 -12.89 3.61
N LEU A 77 -5.48 -11.78 2.97
CA LEU A 77 -4.98 -11.76 1.61
C LEU A 77 -3.51 -11.33 1.58
N LEU A 78 -2.74 -11.96 0.71
CA LEU A 78 -1.33 -11.67 0.49
C LEU A 78 -1.11 -11.09 -0.90
N VAL A 79 -0.34 -10.00 -0.97
CA VAL A 79 0.00 -9.35 -2.25
C VAL A 79 1.52 -9.31 -2.38
N GLN A 80 2.04 -10.02 -3.38
CA GLN A 80 3.45 -10.00 -3.74
C GLN A 80 3.80 -8.74 -4.53
N VAL A 81 4.93 -8.13 -4.21
CA VAL A 81 5.51 -7.00 -4.95
C VAL A 81 7.02 -7.19 -5.12
N PRO A 82 7.63 -6.67 -6.20
CA PRO A 82 9.07 -6.78 -6.39
C PRO A 82 9.81 -5.96 -5.33
N ALA A 83 10.90 -6.52 -4.79
CA ALA A 83 11.72 -5.85 -3.78
C ALA A 83 12.34 -4.53 -4.29
N ASN A 84 12.60 -4.42 -5.59
CA ASN A 84 13.16 -3.21 -6.21
C ASN A 84 12.53 -2.93 -7.58
N LEU A 85 11.36 -2.27 -7.59
CA LEU A 85 10.71 -1.86 -8.83
C LEU A 85 11.55 -0.87 -9.66
N GLN A 86 12.38 -0.06 -9.02
CA GLN A 86 13.23 0.90 -9.73
C GLN A 86 14.32 0.20 -10.56
N ALA A 87 14.90 -0.88 -10.04
CA ALA A 87 15.83 -1.71 -10.80
C ALA A 87 15.14 -2.38 -12.00
N ILE A 88 13.91 -2.86 -11.82
CA ILE A 88 13.07 -3.39 -12.91
C ILE A 88 12.81 -2.31 -13.95
N LYS A 89 12.36 -1.11 -13.55
CA LYS A 89 12.08 0.04 -14.43
C LYS A 89 13.27 0.40 -15.31
N ARG A 90 14.49 0.42 -14.75
CA ARG A 90 15.72 0.75 -15.50
C ARG A 90 16.07 -0.29 -16.56
N ARG A 91 15.66 -1.55 -16.37
CA ARG A 91 15.93 -2.63 -17.33
C ARG A 91 14.79 -2.82 -18.33
N ASP A 92 13.54 -2.75 -17.87
CA ASP A 92 12.34 -2.98 -18.68
C ASP A 92 11.15 -2.19 -18.10
N LEU A 93 10.80 -1.08 -18.77
CA LEU A 93 9.69 -0.22 -18.38
C LEU A 93 8.33 -0.93 -18.52
N THR A 94 8.18 -1.84 -19.47
CA THR A 94 6.93 -2.57 -19.70
C THR A 94 6.63 -3.50 -18.53
N VAL A 95 7.64 -4.18 -17.99
CA VAL A 95 7.50 -5.01 -16.78
C VAL A 95 7.16 -4.15 -15.58
N ALA A 96 7.82 -3.01 -15.41
CA ALA A 96 7.53 -2.10 -14.30
C ALA A 96 6.10 -1.55 -14.36
N ARG A 97 5.61 -1.23 -15.56
CA ARG A 97 4.21 -0.84 -15.79
C ARG A 97 3.25 -1.96 -15.46
N GLY A 98 3.52 -3.19 -15.92
CA GLY A 98 2.71 -4.36 -15.58
C GLY A 98 2.56 -4.53 -14.07
N TRP A 99 3.67 -4.44 -13.33
CA TRP A 99 3.63 -4.47 -11.86
C TRP A 99 2.75 -3.37 -11.27
N ARG A 100 2.88 -2.12 -11.74
CA ARG A 100 2.03 -1.02 -11.24
C ARG A 100 0.55 -1.24 -11.53
N THR A 101 0.21 -1.58 -12.76
CA THR A 101 -1.18 -1.84 -13.16
C THR A 101 -1.79 -2.95 -12.32
N THR A 102 -1.08 -4.08 -12.16
CA THR A 102 -1.56 -5.21 -11.35
C THR A 102 -1.70 -4.82 -9.88
N THR A 103 -0.69 -4.19 -9.25
CA THR A 103 -0.78 -3.84 -7.83
C THR A 103 -1.87 -2.80 -7.57
N ARG A 104 -2.04 -1.82 -8.47
CA ARG A 104 -3.11 -0.83 -8.37
C ARG A 104 -4.49 -1.48 -8.38
N ALA A 105 -4.75 -2.34 -9.37
CA ALA A 105 -6.03 -3.02 -9.49
C ALA A 105 -6.36 -3.85 -8.23
N ILE A 106 -5.36 -4.52 -7.65
CA ILE A 106 -5.48 -5.28 -6.40
C ILE A 106 -5.87 -4.34 -5.26
N PHE A 107 -5.07 -3.32 -4.98
CA PHE A 107 -5.30 -2.45 -3.83
C PHE A 107 -6.62 -1.68 -3.96
N GLU A 108 -6.93 -1.10 -5.12
CA GLU A 108 -8.20 -0.38 -5.34
C GLU A 108 -9.43 -1.30 -5.19
N THR A 109 -9.32 -2.56 -5.60
CA THR A 109 -10.44 -3.52 -5.46
C THR A 109 -10.65 -3.88 -4.00
N TYR A 110 -9.60 -4.32 -3.31
CA TYR A 110 -9.74 -4.81 -1.94
C TYR A 110 -9.96 -3.67 -0.93
N PHE A 111 -9.42 -2.47 -1.16
CA PHE A 111 -9.74 -1.30 -0.32
C PHE A 111 -11.22 -0.93 -0.40
N ARG A 112 -11.84 -0.94 -1.59
CA ARG A 112 -13.29 -0.75 -1.74
C ARG A 112 -14.11 -1.84 -1.07
N ARG A 113 -13.55 -3.05 -0.93
CA ARG A 113 -14.17 -4.18 -0.22
C ARG A 113 -13.91 -4.14 1.30
N GLY A 114 -13.26 -3.09 1.83
CA GLY A 114 -13.02 -2.92 3.26
C GLY A 114 -11.78 -3.64 3.79
N TYR A 115 -10.88 -4.10 2.92
CA TYR A 115 -9.57 -4.58 3.35
C TYR A 115 -8.64 -3.41 3.62
N VAL A 116 -7.73 -3.61 4.58
CA VAL A 116 -6.66 -2.67 4.91
C VAL A 116 -5.32 -3.40 4.91
N VAL A 117 -4.24 -2.71 4.52
CA VAL A 117 -2.89 -3.27 4.64
C VAL A 117 -2.47 -3.21 6.11
N THR A 118 -2.27 -4.37 6.73
CA THR A 118 -1.90 -4.47 8.15
C THR A 118 -0.47 -4.93 8.35
N GLY A 119 0.15 -5.53 7.33
CA GLY A 119 1.48 -6.08 7.43
C GLY A 119 2.31 -5.89 6.17
N PHE A 120 3.63 -5.85 6.36
CA PHE A 120 4.61 -5.90 5.29
C PHE A 120 5.77 -6.78 5.71
N ALA A 121 6.06 -7.80 4.91
CA ALA A 121 7.21 -8.67 5.06
C ALA A 121 8.17 -8.43 3.89
N SER A 122 9.45 -8.25 4.20
CA SER A 122 10.47 -7.98 3.20
C SER A 122 11.74 -8.76 3.49
N GLU A 123 12.42 -9.19 2.44
CA GLU A 123 13.73 -9.83 2.55
C GLU A 123 14.74 -9.14 1.63
N LYS A 124 15.98 -8.97 2.10
CA LYS A 124 17.08 -8.37 1.32
C LYS A 124 17.72 -9.39 0.35
N LYS A 125 16.92 -10.25 -0.30
CA LYS A 125 17.40 -11.22 -1.28
C LYS A 125 16.90 -10.85 -2.68
N LEU A 126 17.78 -11.00 -3.66
CA LEU A 126 17.42 -10.81 -5.06
C LEU A 126 16.40 -11.89 -5.47
N ASN A 127 15.44 -11.53 -6.34
CA ASN A 127 14.39 -12.42 -6.85
C ASN A 127 13.43 -13.01 -5.80
N ARG A 128 13.37 -12.44 -4.60
CA ARG A 128 12.31 -12.74 -3.64
C ARG A 128 11.28 -11.62 -3.56
N PRO A 129 9.98 -11.95 -3.48
CA PRO A 129 8.94 -10.94 -3.30
C PRO A 129 9.04 -10.31 -1.91
N ASN A 130 8.73 -9.02 -1.84
CA ASN A 130 8.14 -8.48 -0.64
C ASN A 130 6.64 -8.82 -0.65
N VAL A 131 6.03 -8.94 0.52
CA VAL A 131 4.64 -9.35 0.65
C VAL A 131 3.92 -8.36 1.54
N TYR A 132 2.80 -7.82 1.06
CA TYR A 132 1.82 -7.13 1.90
C TYR A 132 0.80 -8.13 2.42
N LYS A 133 0.41 -7.96 3.68
CA LYS A 133 -0.74 -8.65 4.28
C LYS A 133 -1.91 -7.67 4.35
N MET A 134 -3.04 -8.09 3.82
CA MET A 134 -4.30 -7.35 3.83
C MET A 134 -5.33 -8.13 4.63
N GLU A 135 -6.09 -7.42 5.45
CA GLU A 135 -7.12 -8.01 6.32
C GLU A 135 -8.39 -7.17 6.24
N ARG A 136 -9.54 -7.82 6.35
CA ARG A 136 -10.83 -7.13 6.49
C ARG A 136 -11.02 -6.76 7.95
N ILE A 137 -10.77 -5.50 8.29
CA ILE A 137 -10.92 -5.00 9.65
C ILE A 137 -11.91 -3.84 9.60
N ALA A 138 -12.88 -3.82 10.51
CA ALA A 138 -13.67 -2.63 10.79
C ALA A 138 -12.76 -1.61 11.49
N VAL A 139 -12.06 -0.80 10.70
CA VAL A 139 -11.27 0.29 11.25
C VAL A 139 -12.24 1.42 11.59
N SER A 140 -12.36 1.76 12.87
CA SER A 140 -13.03 2.99 13.30
C SER A 140 -12.09 4.15 12.96
N SER A 141 -12.19 4.68 11.74
CA SER A 141 -11.47 5.89 11.37
C SER A 141 -11.95 7.03 12.27
N SER A 142 -11.06 7.65 13.04
CA SER A 142 -11.44 8.79 13.88
C SER A 142 -11.58 10.10 13.09
N ILE A 143 -11.27 10.07 11.79
CA ILE A 143 -11.24 11.24 10.91
C ILE A 143 -11.98 10.86 9.61
N ASP A 144 -12.93 11.70 9.21
CA ASP A 144 -13.55 11.62 7.89
C ASP A 144 -12.67 12.32 6.86
N PHE A 145 -11.86 11.52 6.15
CA PHE A 145 -10.94 12.00 5.13
C PHE A 145 -11.60 12.32 3.77
N SER A 146 -12.92 12.12 3.63
CA SER A 146 -13.63 12.53 2.40
C SER A 146 -13.48 14.02 2.12
N SER A 147 -13.39 14.83 3.17
CA SER A 147 -13.11 16.27 3.15
C SER A 147 -11.75 16.63 2.52
N TRP A 148 -10.69 15.84 2.76
CA TRP A 148 -9.37 16.04 2.15
C TRP A 148 -9.35 15.64 0.67
N ALA A 149 -10.09 14.58 0.31
CA ALA A 149 -10.13 14.06 -1.06
C ALA A 149 -10.89 14.98 -2.03
N ALA A 150 -11.86 15.77 -1.55
CA ALA A 150 -12.66 16.69 -2.34
C ALA A 150 -11.94 18.01 -2.69
N GLY A 151 -10.80 18.30 -2.06
CA GLY A 151 -10.17 19.62 -2.14
C GLY A 151 -10.85 20.60 -1.20
N LEU A 152 -10.05 21.38 -0.47
CA LEU A 152 -10.51 22.46 0.39
C LEU A 152 -11.17 23.57 -0.44
N GLU A 153 -12.44 23.43 -0.77
CA GLU A 153 -13.32 24.57 -1.06
C GLU A 153 -14.15 24.83 0.19
N GLY A 154 -13.78 25.87 0.94
CA GLY A 154 -14.54 26.28 2.13
C GLY A 154 -13.69 26.68 3.33
N VAL A 155 -12.69 27.53 3.12
CA VAL A 155 -12.34 28.52 4.15
C VAL A 155 -12.50 29.87 3.48
N SER A 156 -13.72 30.39 3.50
CA SER A 156 -13.96 31.81 3.32
C SER A 156 -13.51 32.48 4.61
N ASP A 157 -12.40 33.21 4.56
CA ASP A 157 -12.04 34.17 5.60
C ASP A 157 -13.05 35.31 5.59
N GLU A 158 -14.15 35.15 6.32
CA GLU A 158 -14.97 36.24 6.85
C GLU A 158 -14.80 36.22 8.37
N ASP A 159 -13.94 37.10 8.88
CA ASP A 159 -14.17 37.88 10.11
C ASP A 159 -12.95 38.75 10.42
N GLU A 160 -12.95 39.98 9.90
CA GLU A 160 -12.33 41.12 10.57
C GLU A 160 -13.34 42.27 10.58
N THR A 161 -14.25 42.23 11.56
CA THR A 161 -14.99 43.40 12.02
C THR A 161 -14.79 43.60 13.52
N GLU A 162 -14.63 44.88 13.88
CA GLU A 162 -14.62 45.51 15.22
C GLU A 162 -13.25 45.52 15.92
N GLY A 163 -12.60 46.69 16.06
CA GLY A 163 -12.84 47.72 17.08
C GLY A 163 -11.65 47.64 18.08
N GLU A 164 -10.93 48.67 18.52
CA GLU A 164 -11.28 49.97 19.09
C GLU A 164 -10.03 50.87 19.13
N THR A 165 -10.25 52.17 18.91
CA THR A 165 -9.77 53.35 19.66
C THR A 165 -8.59 53.20 20.64
N GLN A 166 -7.51 53.97 20.43
CA GLN A 166 -7.15 55.16 21.25
C GLN A 166 -6.09 56.03 20.57
#